data_AF-M5CFD5-F1
#
_entry.id   AF-M5CFD5-F1
#
_cell.length_a   1.000
_cell.length_b   1.000
_cell.length_c   1.000
_cell.angle_alpha   90.00
_cell.angle_beta   90.00
_cell.angle_gamma   90.00
#
_symmetry.space_group_name_H-M   'P 1'
#
loop_
_entity.id
_entity.type
_entity.pdbx_description
1 polymer ?
#
loop_
_entity_poly.entity_id
_entity_poly.type
_entity_poly.pdbx_seq_one_letter_code
_entity_poly.pdbx_strand_id
1 'polypeptide(L)'
;MLEGDAQSESDPEEDPESDAEPSAASDDDPDADIKLADFISTLDTSSKKRKLEEGSADKASKKRAILQDRTEAGPEGEFGTKSGSKPLTLSDLIAPTSSLSQSTKALQSKTKSALSAPLPQRTQDRIDREAAYEQTKQEVQKWAPTMKRVREAEHLAFPLQGPASGKKGTSNADVIDRFQPSTEMESAISSLLRAANLHTDAAVAEAENTLTAATISEEDLAARRAQLRLNRELMFRADIKAKRVAKIKSKAYRRMKKRDKEKQKEAAAELGLDEGDEVDRIQAEVARAKERATLRHRTTGKWAKTMRNKGEMEEEEMSAVKTLQDRAELLRRKIAGGDESSDDDDSHGEERDIQELEELGQIEPLTDAKGIMGMKFMREAVARANRETGLMADEARLEMLGLQLDSGAENSMGDEVVGGNLGRRIYKPGQVQPTASGDIL
;
A
#
# COMPACT_ATOMS: atom_id res chain seq x y z
N MET A 1 -60.54 36.60 21.64
CA MET A 1 -59.61 37.74 21.78
C MET A 1 -58.23 37.14 21.81
N LEU A 2 -57.37 37.15 20.80
CA LEU A 2 -57.16 37.87 19.53
C LEU A 2 -56.42 36.81 18.66
N GLU A 3 -56.80 36.33 17.49
CA GLU A 3 -57.03 36.92 16.15
C GLU A 3 -55.92 37.83 15.58
N GLY A 4 -55.33 37.37 14.47
CA GLY A 4 -54.72 38.13 13.36
C GLY A 4 -53.19 38.33 13.39
N ASP A 5 -52.43 38.27 12.30
CA ASP A 5 -52.71 37.97 10.88
C ASP A 5 -51.39 37.94 10.06
N ALA A 6 -51.40 37.22 8.93
CA ALA A 6 -50.73 37.45 7.63
C ALA A 6 -49.18 37.50 7.52
N GLN A 7 -48.52 36.59 6.77
CA GLN A 7 -48.25 36.55 5.28
C GLN A 7 -47.08 37.48 4.85
N SER A 8 -46.21 37.24 3.87
CA SER A 8 -45.98 36.30 2.73
C SER A 8 -44.59 36.65 2.12
N GLU A 9 -43.82 35.75 1.48
CA GLU A 9 -43.49 35.65 0.03
C GLU A 9 -42.04 35.06 -0.06
N SER A 10 -41.77 33.89 -0.67
CA SER A 10 -41.37 33.61 -2.09
C SER A 10 -39.96 34.13 -2.45
N ASP A 11 -39.02 33.46 -3.13
CA ASP A 11 -38.78 32.12 -3.71
C ASP A 11 -37.23 32.04 -4.01
N PRO A 12 -36.66 31.22 -4.91
CA PRO A 12 -35.59 30.24 -4.66
C PRO A 12 -34.21 30.66 -5.24
N GLU A 13 -33.15 29.85 -5.12
CA GLU A 13 -32.07 29.61 -6.13
C GLU A 13 -31.14 28.50 -5.57
N GLU A 14 -31.14 27.32 -6.20
CA GLU A 14 -30.04 26.73 -7.01
C GLU A 14 -29.01 25.89 -6.21
N ASP A 15 -29.20 24.56 -6.28
CA ASP A 15 -28.16 23.51 -6.22
C ASP A 15 -27.37 23.48 -7.57
N PRO A 16 -26.28 22.68 -7.78
CA PRO A 16 -25.64 21.65 -6.94
C PRO A 16 -24.08 21.73 -6.95
N GLU A 17 -23.39 20.85 -6.21
CA GLU A 17 -22.30 20.01 -6.78
C GLU A 17 -21.94 18.85 -5.84
N SER A 18 -22.13 17.66 -6.39
CA SER A 18 -21.82 16.34 -5.84
C SER A 18 -20.53 15.84 -6.46
N ASP A 19 -19.52 15.53 -5.64
CA ASP A 19 -18.35 14.76 -6.07
C ASP A 19 -18.38 13.39 -5.35
N ALA A 20 -18.96 12.41 -6.04
CA ALA A 20 -19.04 11.02 -5.60
C ALA A 20 -18.38 10.12 -6.65
N GLU A 21 -17.13 9.77 -6.34
CA GLU A 21 -16.32 8.72 -6.96
C GLU A 21 -17.12 7.41 -7.15
N PRO A 22 -17.17 6.84 -8.36
CA PRO A 22 -17.78 5.53 -8.58
C PRO A 22 -16.80 4.42 -8.16
N SER A 23 -17.07 3.79 -7.02
CA SER A 23 -16.45 2.52 -6.66
C SER A 23 -16.89 1.43 -7.64
N ALA A 24 -15.94 0.95 -8.44
CA ALA A 24 -16.09 -0.22 -9.29
C ALA A 24 -16.36 -1.46 -8.43
N ALA A 25 -17.60 -1.96 -8.47
CA ALA A 25 -17.91 -3.30 -8.03
C ALA A 25 -17.47 -4.27 -9.14
N SER A 26 -16.44 -5.06 -8.86
CA SER A 26 -16.06 -6.23 -9.66
C SER A 26 -17.11 -7.32 -9.41
N ASP A 27 -18.07 -7.43 -10.32
CA ASP A 27 -18.96 -8.58 -10.41
C ASP A 27 -18.20 -9.65 -11.22
N ASP A 28 -17.49 -10.54 -10.52
CA ASP A 28 -16.87 -11.74 -11.10
C ASP A 28 -17.97 -12.75 -11.42
N ASP A 29 -18.64 -12.57 -12.56
CA ASP A 29 -19.52 -13.57 -13.15
C ASP A 29 -18.69 -14.48 -14.09
N PRO A 30 -18.37 -15.73 -13.69
CA PRO A 30 -17.54 -16.65 -14.49
C PRO A 30 -18.19 -17.04 -15.83
N ASP A 31 -19.47 -16.70 -16.01
CA ASP A 31 -20.23 -16.95 -17.22
C ASP A 31 -19.99 -15.89 -18.33
N ALA A 32 -19.39 -14.74 -17.98
CA ALA A 32 -19.00 -13.69 -18.93
C ALA A 32 -17.68 -14.02 -19.64
N ASP A 33 -16.74 -14.64 -18.93
CA ASP A 33 -15.42 -15.01 -19.46
C ASP A 33 -15.49 -16.14 -20.49
N ILE A 34 -16.42 -17.07 -20.29
CA ILE A 34 -16.69 -18.17 -21.25
C ILE A 34 -17.22 -17.60 -22.57
N LYS A 35 -18.11 -16.59 -22.51
CA LYS A 35 -18.66 -15.92 -23.71
C LYS A 35 -17.60 -15.10 -24.45
N LEU A 36 -16.63 -14.53 -23.73
CA LEU A 36 -15.50 -13.80 -24.33
C LEU A 36 -14.53 -14.77 -25.03
N ALA A 37 -14.23 -15.92 -24.41
CA ALA A 37 -13.39 -16.96 -25.00
C ALA A 37 -14.00 -17.53 -26.30
N ASP A 38 -15.31 -17.77 -26.30
CA ASP A 38 -16.05 -18.20 -27.49
C ASP A 38 -16.01 -17.12 -28.59
N PHE A 39 -16.16 -15.84 -28.24
CA PHE A 39 -16.07 -14.74 -29.21
C PHE A 39 -14.67 -14.61 -29.84
N ILE A 40 -13.60 -14.73 -29.05
CA ILE A 40 -12.22 -14.67 -29.54
C ILE A 40 -11.91 -15.86 -30.45
N SER A 41 -12.47 -17.04 -30.17
CA SER A 41 -12.33 -18.23 -31.03
C SER A 41 -13.01 -18.07 -32.41
N THR A 42 -14.01 -17.19 -32.51
CA THR A 42 -14.70 -16.89 -33.78
C THR A 42 -14.01 -15.81 -34.63
N LEU A 43 -12.99 -15.11 -34.10
CA LEU A 43 -12.18 -14.18 -34.88
C LEU A 43 -11.03 -14.92 -35.59
N ASP A 44 -11.26 -15.26 -36.85
CA ASP A 44 -10.26 -15.78 -37.78
C ASP A 44 -9.16 -14.72 -38.07
N THR A 45 -7.98 -14.87 -37.45
CA THR A 45 -6.81 -13.99 -37.64
C THR A 45 -5.94 -14.40 -38.84
N SER A 46 -6.48 -15.10 -39.84
CA SER A 46 -5.72 -15.62 -40.98
C SER A 46 -5.99 -14.89 -42.31
N SER A 47 -6.11 -13.56 -42.32
CA SER A 47 -5.99 -12.85 -43.60
C SER A 47 -5.41 -11.44 -43.54
N LYS A 48 -4.45 -11.22 -44.46
CA LYS A 48 -3.93 -9.93 -44.97
C LYS A 48 -2.78 -9.25 -44.21
N LYS A 49 -1.56 -9.79 -44.37
CA LYS A 49 -0.34 -8.94 -44.41
C LYS A 49 -0.45 -7.99 -45.61
N ARG A 50 -0.52 -6.67 -45.37
CA ARG A 50 -0.30 -5.62 -46.39
C ARG A 50 1.14 -5.14 -46.31
N LYS A 51 1.79 -5.18 -47.48
CA LYS A 51 3.15 -4.75 -47.76
C LYS A 51 3.24 -3.22 -47.76
N LEU A 52 4.25 -2.70 -47.06
CA LEU A 52 4.69 -1.30 -47.04
C LEU A 52 5.70 -1.11 -48.20
N GLU A 53 5.58 -0.04 -48.98
CA GLU A 53 6.65 0.45 -49.85
C GLU A 53 6.70 1.98 -49.77
N GLU A 54 7.93 2.46 -49.78
CA GLU A 54 8.43 3.80 -49.46
C GLU A 54 8.99 4.45 -50.74
N GLY A 55 8.95 5.78 -50.85
CA GLY A 55 9.96 6.50 -51.66
C GLY A 55 9.50 7.63 -52.58
N SER A 56 10.04 8.82 -52.26
CA SER A 56 10.68 9.81 -53.16
C SER A 56 9.87 10.94 -53.84
N ALA A 57 9.93 12.11 -53.20
CA ALA A 57 10.51 13.40 -53.63
C ALA A 57 10.29 14.04 -55.04
N ASP A 58 9.84 15.30 -54.95
CA ASP A 58 10.26 16.55 -55.63
C ASP A 58 9.95 16.91 -57.11
N LYS A 59 9.20 18.04 -57.21
CA LYS A 59 9.30 19.23 -58.10
C LYS A 59 9.19 19.11 -59.65
N ALA A 60 8.01 19.51 -60.11
CA ALA A 60 7.72 20.52 -61.13
C ALA A 60 8.54 20.58 -62.44
N SER A 61 7.96 20.05 -63.53
CA SER A 61 8.09 20.63 -64.87
C SER A 61 6.72 20.72 -65.54
N LYS A 62 6.39 21.90 -66.07
CA LYS A 62 5.12 22.20 -66.76
C LYS A 62 5.04 21.43 -68.07
N LYS A 63 4.24 20.36 -68.08
CA LYS A 63 3.46 19.93 -69.26
C LYS A 63 2.03 19.79 -68.76
N ARG A 64 1.06 20.34 -69.48
CA ARG A 64 -0.37 20.11 -69.22
C ARG A 64 -0.57 18.60 -69.13
N ALA A 65 -0.74 18.07 -67.92
CA ALA A 65 -1.14 16.68 -67.73
C ALA A 65 -2.56 16.59 -68.30
N ILE A 66 -2.68 15.89 -69.42
CA ILE A 66 -3.97 15.38 -69.86
C ILE A 66 -4.39 14.47 -68.70
N LEU A 67 -5.42 14.87 -67.94
CA LEU A 67 -6.09 13.95 -67.04
C LEU A 67 -6.51 12.77 -67.92
N GLN A 68 -5.98 11.57 -67.66
CA GLN A 68 -6.64 10.39 -68.17
C GLN A 68 -8.06 10.46 -67.63
N ASP A 69 -9.04 10.58 -68.53
CA ASP A 69 -10.42 10.28 -68.20
C ASP A 69 -10.40 8.88 -67.61
N ARG A 70 -10.55 8.81 -66.28
CA ARG A 70 -10.82 7.56 -65.60
C ARG A 70 -12.25 7.22 -66.00
N THR A 71 -12.39 6.52 -67.12
CA THR A 71 -13.58 5.72 -67.41
C THR A 71 -13.62 4.58 -66.40
N GLU A 72 -13.91 4.93 -65.15
CA GLU A 72 -14.39 3.95 -64.19
C GLU A 72 -15.82 3.63 -64.66
N ALA A 73 -16.03 2.43 -65.19
CA ALA A 73 -17.37 1.92 -65.44
C ALA A 73 -18.06 1.71 -64.08
N GLY A 74 -18.63 2.80 -63.56
CA GLY A 74 -19.52 2.82 -62.42
C GLY A 74 -20.92 3.24 -62.87
N PRO A 75 -21.99 2.81 -62.17
CA PRO A 75 -23.33 3.25 -62.48
C PRO A 75 -23.39 4.78 -62.43
N GLU A 76 -23.66 5.39 -63.57
CA GLU A 76 -23.78 6.83 -63.73
C GLU A 76 -25.07 7.31 -63.04
N GLY A 77 -24.90 8.23 -62.09
CA GLY A 77 -25.98 8.98 -61.47
C GLY A 77 -25.53 10.44 -61.37
N GLU A 78 -26.46 11.38 -61.55
CA GLU A 78 -26.20 12.83 -61.64
C GLU A 78 -25.42 13.42 -60.44
N PHE A 79 -25.31 12.66 -59.34
CA PHE A 79 -24.61 13.05 -58.11
C PHE A 79 -23.36 12.19 -57.78
N GLY A 80 -22.96 11.26 -58.65
CA GLY A 80 -21.75 10.43 -58.46
C GLY A 80 -21.81 9.46 -57.26
N THR A 81 -23.00 9.17 -56.74
CA THR A 81 -23.21 8.28 -55.59
C THR A 81 -23.23 6.81 -56.02
N LYS A 82 -22.42 5.95 -55.39
CA LYS A 82 -22.36 4.50 -55.66
C LYS A 82 -23.53 3.75 -55.01
N SER A 83 -24.78 4.07 -55.35
CA SER A 83 -25.95 3.34 -54.84
C SER A 83 -26.73 2.68 -55.97
N GLY A 84 -26.46 1.39 -56.20
CA GLY A 84 -27.15 0.59 -57.21
C GLY A 84 -28.33 -0.24 -56.70
N SER A 85 -28.61 -0.28 -55.38
CA SER A 85 -29.73 -1.08 -54.84
C SER A 85 -30.04 -0.92 -53.34
N LYS A 86 -29.37 -0.03 -52.60
CA LYS A 86 -29.58 0.14 -51.14
C LYS A 86 -30.30 1.45 -50.82
N PRO A 87 -31.21 1.48 -49.82
CA PRO A 87 -31.82 2.73 -49.37
C PRO A 87 -30.71 3.68 -48.87
N LEU A 88 -30.76 4.93 -49.32
CA LEU A 88 -29.79 5.95 -48.96
C LEU A 88 -29.75 6.12 -47.43
N THR A 89 -28.56 6.03 -46.85
CA THR A 89 -28.34 6.30 -45.43
C THR A 89 -27.90 7.74 -45.24
N LEU A 90 -28.21 8.37 -44.10
CA LEU A 90 -27.79 9.74 -43.80
C LEU A 90 -26.27 9.92 -43.92
N SER A 91 -25.50 8.89 -43.57
CA SER A 91 -24.04 8.84 -43.76
C SER A 91 -23.59 9.02 -45.21
N ASP A 92 -24.36 8.50 -46.18
CA ASP A 92 -24.03 8.56 -47.62
C ASP A 92 -24.31 9.95 -48.21
N LEU A 93 -25.31 10.65 -47.66
CA LEU A 93 -25.67 12.02 -48.04
C LEU A 93 -24.74 13.09 -47.43
N ILE A 94 -24.13 12.79 -46.27
CA ILE A 94 -23.26 13.73 -45.55
C ILE A 94 -21.80 13.62 -46.05
N ALA A 95 -21.39 12.47 -46.60
CA ALA A 95 -20.04 12.21 -47.10
C ALA A 95 -19.47 13.26 -48.09
N PRO A 96 -20.25 13.85 -49.02
CA PRO A 96 -19.76 14.89 -49.93
C PRO A 96 -19.59 16.27 -49.28
N THR A 97 -20.11 16.49 -48.07
CA THR A 97 -20.18 17.80 -47.41
C THR A 97 -19.40 17.81 -46.10
N SER A 98 -18.13 18.19 -46.14
CA SER A 98 -17.23 18.14 -44.98
C SER A 98 -17.68 19.02 -43.80
N SER A 99 -18.38 20.13 -44.05
CA SER A 99 -18.87 21.07 -43.03
C SER A 99 -20.07 20.56 -42.22
N LEU A 100 -20.86 19.62 -42.75
CA LEU A 100 -22.06 19.09 -42.08
C LEU A 100 -21.76 17.87 -41.18
N SER A 101 -20.54 17.33 -41.27
CA SER A 101 -20.09 16.18 -40.48
C SER A 101 -20.01 16.48 -38.97
N GLN A 102 -19.79 17.74 -38.58
CA GLN A 102 -19.67 18.11 -37.16
C GLN A 102 -21.04 18.29 -36.47
N SER A 103 -22.03 18.85 -37.17
CA SER A 103 -23.39 19.05 -36.61
C SER A 103 -24.21 17.77 -36.53
N THR A 104 -23.86 16.74 -37.30
CA THR A 104 -24.58 15.46 -37.36
C THR A 104 -24.03 14.40 -36.40
N LYS A 105 -22.89 14.66 -35.73
CA LYS A 105 -22.34 13.76 -34.69
C LYS A 105 -23.30 13.52 -33.52
N ALA A 106 -24.06 14.54 -33.11
CA ALA A 106 -25.07 14.43 -32.06
C ALA A 106 -26.29 13.57 -32.48
N LEU A 107 -26.57 13.48 -33.78
CA LEU A 107 -27.63 12.62 -34.35
C LEU A 107 -27.14 11.18 -34.56
N GLN A 108 -25.82 11.00 -34.70
CA GLN A 108 -25.17 9.68 -34.83
C GLN A 108 -24.83 9.06 -33.47
N SER A 109 -24.83 9.82 -32.38
CA SER A 109 -24.60 9.28 -31.04
C SER A 109 -25.81 8.47 -30.57
N LYS A 110 -25.68 7.14 -30.60
CA LYS A 110 -26.64 6.17 -30.04
C LYS A 110 -26.93 6.35 -28.54
N THR A 111 -26.21 7.24 -27.86
CA THR A 111 -26.25 7.43 -26.40
C THR A 111 -27.44 8.23 -25.91
N LYS A 112 -28.19 8.90 -26.80
CA LYS A 112 -29.42 9.63 -26.47
C LYS A 112 -30.56 9.09 -27.30
N SER A 113 -31.12 7.95 -26.88
CA SER A 113 -32.41 7.51 -27.44
C SER A 113 -33.46 8.58 -27.17
N ALA A 114 -34.37 8.79 -28.12
CA ALA A 114 -35.51 9.67 -27.93
C ALA A 114 -36.23 9.31 -26.62
N LEU A 115 -36.67 10.33 -25.86
CA LEU A 115 -37.45 10.11 -24.65
C LEU A 115 -38.68 9.27 -25.00
N SER A 116 -38.91 8.20 -24.25
CA SER A 116 -40.10 7.39 -24.43
C SER A 116 -41.34 8.22 -24.10
N ALA A 117 -42.45 7.91 -24.78
CA ALA A 117 -43.72 8.50 -24.42
C ALA A 117 -44.02 8.20 -22.94
N PRO A 118 -44.56 9.17 -22.18
CA PRO A 118 -44.85 8.97 -20.77
C PRO A 118 -45.83 7.81 -20.62
N LEU A 119 -45.54 6.94 -19.65
CA LEU A 119 -46.42 5.82 -19.33
C LEU A 119 -47.74 6.33 -18.72
N PRO A 120 -48.82 5.54 -18.77
CA PRO A 120 -50.03 5.84 -18.00
C PRO A 120 -49.71 6.08 -16.51
N GLN A 121 -50.39 7.05 -15.88
CA GLN A 121 -50.12 7.44 -14.48
C GLN A 121 -50.09 6.24 -13.52
N ARG A 122 -51.05 5.31 -13.63
CA ARG A 122 -51.10 4.12 -12.77
C ARG A 122 -49.87 3.22 -12.87
N THR A 123 -49.28 3.12 -14.05
CA THR A 123 -48.06 2.33 -14.28
C THR A 123 -46.82 3.08 -13.81
N GLN A 124 -46.77 4.40 -14.02
CA GLN A 124 -45.72 5.25 -13.50
C GLN A 124 -45.70 5.22 -11.97
N ASP A 125 -46.84 5.47 -11.31
CA ASP A 125 -46.96 5.41 -9.86
C ASP A 125 -46.60 4.02 -9.29
N ARG A 126 -46.75 2.94 -10.06
CA ARG A 126 -46.34 1.60 -9.61
C ARG A 126 -44.82 1.51 -9.58
N ILE A 127 -44.16 1.94 -10.64
CA ILE A 127 -42.70 1.95 -10.76
C ILE A 127 -42.10 2.88 -9.70
N ASP A 128 -42.68 4.06 -9.50
CA ASP A 128 -42.20 5.02 -8.51
C ASP A 128 -42.33 4.47 -7.08
N ARG A 129 -43.41 3.73 -6.78
CA ARG A 129 -43.57 3.04 -5.49
C ARG A 129 -42.58 1.89 -5.31
N GLU A 130 -42.30 1.14 -6.36
CA GLU A 130 -41.30 0.06 -6.34
C GLU A 130 -39.90 0.64 -6.07
N ALA A 131 -39.52 1.71 -6.78
CA ALA A 131 -38.25 2.40 -6.56
C ALA A 131 -38.15 3.00 -5.15
N ALA A 132 -39.20 3.66 -4.66
CA ALA A 132 -39.25 4.19 -3.29
C ALA A 132 -39.17 3.06 -2.24
N TYR A 133 -39.79 1.91 -2.49
CA TYR A 133 -39.68 0.76 -1.61
C TYR A 133 -38.25 0.21 -1.52
N GLU A 134 -37.54 0.14 -2.65
CA GLU A 134 -36.13 -0.28 -2.65
C GLU A 134 -35.23 0.66 -1.85
N GLN A 135 -35.41 1.98 -2.01
CA GLN A 135 -34.66 2.98 -1.25
C GLN A 135 -34.96 2.90 0.25
N THR A 136 -36.23 2.87 0.63
CA THR A 136 -36.63 2.74 2.05
C THR A 136 -36.17 1.42 2.66
N LYS A 137 -36.19 0.31 1.90
CA LYS A 137 -35.63 -0.98 2.33
C LYS A 137 -34.14 -0.85 2.63
N GLN A 138 -33.37 -0.19 1.77
CA GLN A 138 -31.94 0.05 2.01
C GLN A 138 -31.71 0.89 3.26
N GLU A 139 -32.51 1.93 3.50
CA GLU A 139 -32.42 2.76 4.71
C GLU A 139 -32.74 1.98 5.99
N VAL A 140 -33.80 1.18 5.98
CA VAL A 140 -34.15 0.31 7.11
C VAL A 140 -33.06 -0.74 7.35
N GLN A 141 -32.45 -1.26 6.30
CA GLN A 141 -31.36 -2.24 6.42
C GLN A 141 -30.12 -1.67 7.12
N LYS A 142 -29.87 -0.35 7.06
CA LYS A 142 -28.81 0.31 7.86
C LYS A 142 -29.01 0.13 9.38
N TRP A 143 -30.25 -0.06 9.84
CA TRP A 143 -30.59 -0.32 11.25
C TRP A 143 -30.57 -1.80 11.63
N ALA A 144 -30.46 -2.72 10.67
CA ALA A 144 -30.38 -4.16 10.95
C ALA A 144 -29.23 -4.55 11.92
N PRO A 145 -27.98 -4.05 11.75
CA PRO A 145 -26.89 -4.41 12.67
C PRO A 145 -27.08 -3.85 14.08
N THR A 146 -27.60 -2.62 14.22
CA THR A 146 -27.87 -2.04 15.54
C THR A 146 -28.98 -2.79 16.25
N MET A 147 -30.05 -3.16 15.55
CA MET A 147 -31.12 -3.97 16.10
C MET A 147 -30.65 -5.39 16.48
N LYS A 148 -29.76 -6.00 15.68
CA LYS A 148 -29.14 -7.29 16.01
C LYS A 148 -28.33 -7.19 17.30
N ARG A 149 -27.47 -6.18 17.44
CA ARG A 149 -26.69 -5.92 18.66
C ARG A 149 -27.59 -5.69 19.88
N VAL A 150 -28.70 -4.97 19.72
CA VAL A 150 -29.68 -4.76 20.80
C VAL A 150 -30.38 -6.06 21.18
N ARG A 151 -30.69 -6.95 20.23
CA ARG A 151 -31.29 -8.27 20.51
C ARG A 151 -30.32 -9.25 21.17
N GLU A 152 -29.05 -9.20 20.79
CA GLU A 152 -27.99 -10.08 21.31
C GLU A 152 -27.41 -9.61 22.65
N ALA A 153 -27.67 -8.36 23.05
CA ALA A 153 -27.20 -7.82 24.32
C ALA A 153 -27.89 -8.53 25.51
N GLU A 154 -27.08 -9.07 26.41
CA GLU A 154 -27.57 -9.72 27.65
C GLU A 154 -28.29 -8.74 28.58
N HIS A 155 -27.81 -7.50 28.62
CA HIS A 155 -28.34 -6.44 29.48
C HIS A 155 -28.52 -5.16 28.68
N LEU A 156 -29.73 -4.60 28.73
CA LEU A 156 -30.07 -3.30 28.16
C LEU A 156 -30.40 -2.33 29.30
N ALA A 157 -29.64 -1.23 29.41
CA ALA A 157 -29.91 -0.16 30.37
C ALA A 157 -30.72 0.95 29.69
N PHE A 158 -31.85 1.31 30.28
CA PHE A 158 -32.70 2.39 29.79
C PHE A 158 -32.55 3.64 30.67
N PRO A 159 -32.46 4.85 30.08
CA PRO A 159 -32.61 5.16 28.64
C PRO A 159 -31.39 4.75 27.77
N LEU A 160 -31.63 4.11 26.62
CA LEU A 160 -30.56 3.66 25.69
C LEU A 160 -29.76 4.83 25.12
N GLN A 161 -30.48 5.90 24.78
CA GLN A 161 -29.85 7.17 24.46
C GLN A 161 -29.45 7.76 25.80
N GLY A 162 -28.16 7.69 26.13
CA GLY A 162 -27.62 8.35 27.32
C GLY A 162 -28.12 9.81 27.40
N PRO A 163 -28.17 10.41 28.61
CA PRO A 163 -28.63 11.79 28.75
C PRO A 163 -27.92 12.64 27.69
N ALA A 164 -28.70 13.37 26.89
CA ALA A 164 -28.22 14.05 25.68
C ALA A 164 -26.79 14.53 25.85
N SER A 165 -25.91 14.13 24.91
CA SER A 165 -24.47 14.42 24.83
C SER A 165 -24.05 15.90 25.01
N GLY A 166 -24.99 16.79 25.33
CA GLY A 166 -24.76 18.17 25.77
C GLY A 166 -24.39 18.33 27.24
N LYS A 167 -24.61 17.35 28.12
CA LYS A 167 -23.98 17.37 29.45
C LYS A 167 -22.66 16.60 29.37
N LYS A 168 -21.70 17.18 28.65
CA LYS A 168 -20.29 16.92 28.96
C LYS A 168 -20.20 17.05 30.48
N GLY A 169 -19.92 15.94 31.16
CA GLY A 169 -19.69 15.97 32.60
C GLY A 169 -18.75 17.12 32.89
N THR A 170 -18.95 17.83 33.99
CA THR A 170 -18.12 18.94 34.45
C THR A 170 -16.66 18.51 34.47
N SER A 171 -15.99 18.62 33.32
CA SER A 171 -14.58 18.34 33.21
C SER A 171 -13.91 19.32 34.15
N ASN A 172 -12.80 18.93 34.78
CA ASN A 172 -12.08 19.83 35.67
C ASN A 172 -11.75 21.15 34.97
N ALA A 173 -11.47 21.13 33.65
CA ALA A 173 -11.30 22.32 32.83
C ALA A 173 -12.57 23.20 32.76
N ASP A 174 -13.73 22.58 32.56
CA ASP A 174 -15.04 23.25 32.52
C ASP A 174 -15.45 23.85 33.89
N VAL A 175 -14.91 23.30 34.99
CA VAL A 175 -15.09 23.83 36.35
C VAL A 175 -14.14 25.00 36.60
N ILE A 176 -12.89 24.92 36.13
CA ILE A 176 -11.90 25.99 36.22
C ILE A 176 -12.32 27.20 35.38
N ASP A 177 -12.80 27.00 34.16
CA ASP A 177 -13.26 28.10 33.29
C ASP A 177 -14.49 28.84 33.84
N ARG A 178 -15.36 28.13 34.56
CA ARG A 178 -16.54 28.71 35.22
C ARG A 178 -16.25 29.22 36.63
N PHE A 179 -15.02 29.10 37.12
CA PHE A 179 -14.67 29.48 38.48
C PHE A 179 -14.73 31.00 38.66
N GLN A 180 -15.52 31.45 39.63
CA GLN A 180 -15.63 32.84 40.05
C GLN A 180 -15.29 32.93 41.54
N PRO A 181 -14.30 33.75 41.95
CA PRO A 181 -13.95 33.92 43.37
C PRO A 181 -15.16 34.43 44.16
N SER A 182 -15.65 33.63 45.10
CA SER A 182 -16.86 33.93 45.87
C SER A 182 -16.56 34.27 47.33
N THR A 183 -15.49 33.69 47.89
CA THR A 183 -15.07 33.94 49.27
C THR A 183 -14.04 35.07 49.34
N GLU A 184 -13.94 35.72 50.51
CA GLU A 184 -12.95 36.78 50.74
C GLU A 184 -11.52 36.26 50.50
N MET A 185 -11.23 35.03 50.93
CA MET A 185 -9.95 34.37 50.71
C MET A 185 -9.68 34.08 49.23
N GLU A 186 -10.66 33.54 48.49
CA GLU A 186 -10.52 33.31 47.04
C GLU A 186 -10.27 34.63 46.29
N SER A 187 -10.96 35.71 46.69
CA SER A 187 -10.77 37.02 46.08
C SER A 187 -9.35 37.56 46.31
N ALA A 188 -8.82 37.42 47.53
CA ALA A 188 -7.46 37.82 47.88
C ALA A 188 -6.42 37.02 47.09
N ILE A 189 -6.57 35.69 47.01
CA ILE A 189 -5.70 34.82 46.22
C ILE A 189 -5.75 35.18 44.74
N SER A 190 -6.94 35.39 44.18
CA SER A 190 -7.11 35.77 42.77
C SER A 190 -6.47 37.13 42.46
N SER A 191 -6.55 38.09 43.39
CA SER A 191 -5.92 39.41 43.25
C SER A 191 -4.39 39.32 43.27
N LEU A 192 -3.83 38.47 44.13
CA LEU A 192 -2.39 38.22 44.23
C LEU A 192 -1.87 37.56 42.94
N LEU A 193 -2.57 36.54 42.45
CA LEU A 193 -2.21 35.86 41.20
C LEU A 193 -2.26 36.80 39.99
N ARG A 194 -3.23 37.71 39.92
CA ARG A 194 -3.27 38.76 38.89
C ARG A 194 -2.13 39.76 39.04
N ALA A 195 -1.82 40.20 40.26
CA ALA A 195 -0.72 41.12 40.51
C ALA A 195 0.65 40.51 40.13
N ALA A 196 0.80 39.20 40.30
CA ALA A 196 1.97 38.44 39.88
C ALA A 196 1.95 38.06 38.38
N ASN A 197 0.91 38.43 37.63
CA ASN A 197 0.64 37.98 36.25
C ASN A 197 0.49 36.45 36.07
N LEU A 198 0.37 35.65 37.13
CA LEU A 198 0.28 34.17 37.08
C LEU A 198 -1.15 33.63 36.99
N HIS A 199 -2.07 34.41 36.44
CA HIS A 199 -3.50 34.06 36.38
C HIS A 199 -3.86 33.21 35.15
N THR A 200 -2.92 32.96 34.25
CA THR A 200 -3.08 32.09 33.07
C THR A 200 -1.94 31.09 32.97
N ASP A 201 -2.23 29.90 32.45
CA ASP A 201 -1.22 28.85 32.23
C ASP A 201 -0.09 29.31 31.30
N ALA A 202 -0.38 30.22 30.36
CA ALA A 202 0.60 30.81 29.46
C ALA A 202 1.64 31.67 30.21
N ALA A 203 1.19 32.49 31.17
CA ALA A 203 2.09 33.35 31.94
C ALA A 203 2.94 32.56 32.95
N VAL A 204 2.40 31.47 33.50
CA VAL A 204 3.18 30.53 34.32
C VAL A 204 4.26 29.85 33.48
N ALA A 205 3.91 29.37 32.28
CA ALA A 205 4.89 28.79 31.36
C ALA A 205 5.97 29.79 30.95
N GLU A 206 5.64 31.07 30.72
CA GLU A 206 6.62 32.12 30.43
C GLU A 206 7.56 32.40 31.61
N ALA A 207 7.05 32.43 32.84
CA ALA A 207 7.87 32.59 34.05
C ALA A 207 8.82 31.39 34.25
N GLU A 208 8.35 30.16 34.02
CA GLU A 208 9.17 28.96 34.07
C GLU A 208 10.23 28.94 32.96
N ASN A 209 9.86 29.38 31.75
CA ASN A 209 10.77 29.47 30.60
C ASN A 209 11.86 30.54 30.79
N THR A 210 11.55 31.67 31.42
CA THR A 210 12.54 32.72 31.69
C THR A 210 13.53 32.33 32.78
N LEU A 211 13.08 31.61 33.81
CA LEU A 211 13.95 31.04 34.85
C LEU A 211 14.86 29.94 34.30
N THR A 212 14.34 29.06 33.43
CA THR A 212 15.13 27.99 32.81
C THR A 212 16.10 28.48 31.72
N ALA A 213 15.87 29.68 31.15
CA ALA A 213 16.76 30.26 30.14
C ALA A 213 18.02 30.94 30.72
N ALA A 214 18.05 31.29 32.01
CA ALA A 214 19.08 32.17 32.57
C ALA A 214 20.40 31.46 32.92
N THR A 215 20.41 30.16 33.19
CA THR A 215 21.65 29.39 33.45
C THR A 215 21.45 27.93 33.09
N ILE A 216 22.03 27.46 31.98
CA ILE A 216 22.02 26.03 31.65
C ILE A 216 23.03 25.34 32.57
N SER A 217 22.55 24.70 33.62
CA SER A 217 23.37 23.89 34.51
C SER A 217 23.80 22.58 33.82
N GLU A 218 24.81 21.88 34.37
CA GLU A 218 25.21 20.55 33.87
C GLU A 218 24.05 19.54 33.95
N GLU A 219 23.18 19.71 34.95
CA GLU A 219 21.95 18.92 35.13
C GLU A 219 20.95 19.19 34.00
N ASP A 220 20.81 20.42 33.53
CA ASP A 220 19.95 20.78 32.40
C ASP A 220 20.48 20.24 31.06
N LEU A 221 21.79 20.18 30.88
CA LEU A 221 22.40 19.53 29.72
C LEU A 221 22.16 18.01 29.73
N ALA A 222 22.25 17.38 30.90
CA ALA A 222 21.90 15.98 31.07
C ALA A 222 20.42 15.73 30.81
N ALA A 223 19.53 16.59 31.32
CA ALA A 223 18.09 16.56 31.06
C ALA A 223 17.78 16.75 29.58
N ARG A 224 18.41 17.70 28.88
CA ARG A 224 18.27 17.88 27.43
C ARG A 224 18.76 16.65 26.65
N ARG A 225 19.89 16.05 27.03
CA ARG A 225 20.38 14.82 26.41
C ARG A 225 19.42 13.65 26.64
N ALA A 226 18.86 13.53 27.83
CA ALA A 226 17.85 12.51 28.16
C ALA A 226 16.56 12.73 27.35
N GLN A 227 16.08 13.97 27.22
CA GLN A 227 14.94 14.33 26.38
C GLN A 227 15.19 14.03 24.90
N LEU A 228 16.38 14.36 24.36
CA LEU A 228 16.76 14.02 22.99
C LEU A 228 16.87 12.51 22.77
N ARG A 229 17.36 11.76 23.78
CA ARG A 229 17.40 10.30 23.74
C ARG A 229 15.99 9.73 23.71
N LEU A 230 15.10 10.20 24.59
CA LEU A 230 13.70 9.80 24.64
C LEU A 230 12.99 10.11 23.32
N ASN A 231 13.21 11.29 22.73
CA ASN A 231 12.63 11.65 21.45
C ASN A 231 13.13 10.74 20.32
N ARG A 232 14.43 10.43 20.27
CA ARG A 232 14.97 9.47 19.30
C ARG A 232 14.37 8.08 19.50
N GLU A 233 14.33 7.59 20.73
CA GLU A 233 13.78 6.28 21.07
C GLU A 233 12.31 6.18 20.68
N LEU A 234 11.50 7.20 20.96
CA LEU A 234 10.08 7.25 20.63
C LEU A 234 9.87 7.29 19.11
N MET A 235 10.69 8.04 18.36
CA MET A 235 10.65 8.04 16.89
C MET A 235 11.01 6.68 16.29
N PHE A 236 12.00 6.00 16.85
CA PHE A 236 12.50 4.73 16.32
C PHE A 236 11.82 3.50 16.94
N ARG A 237 10.90 3.66 17.89
CA ARG A 237 10.24 2.54 18.57
C ARG A 237 9.43 1.69 17.58
N ALA A 238 8.67 2.34 16.70
CA ALA A 238 7.96 1.66 15.62
C ALA A 238 8.93 0.96 14.66
N ASP A 239 10.03 1.62 14.25
CA ASP A 239 11.04 1.02 13.37
C ASP A 239 11.75 -0.18 13.99
N ILE A 240 12.01 -0.16 15.30
CA ILE A 240 12.60 -1.27 16.04
C ILE A 240 11.62 -2.45 16.09
N LYS A 241 10.34 -2.19 16.37
CA LYS A 241 9.27 -3.20 16.31
C LYS A 241 9.17 -3.79 14.90
N ALA A 242 9.12 -2.97 13.86
CA ALA A 242 9.07 -3.39 12.46
C ALA A 242 10.24 -4.31 12.10
N LYS A 243 11.47 -3.91 12.46
CA LYS A 243 12.69 -4.72 12.24
C LYS A 243 12.63 -6.05 12.99
N ARG A 244 12.08 -6.07 14.19
CA ARG A 244 11.92 -7.29 14.98
C ARG A 244 10.90 -8.22 14.35
N VAL A 245 9.72 -7.72 13.97
CA VAL A 245 8.69 -8.46 13.22
C VAL A 245 9.26 -9.04 11.93
N ALA A 246 9.99 -8.24 11.15
CA ALA A 246 10.64 -8.71 9.92
C ALA A 246 11.69 -9.80 10.17
N LYS A 247 12.45 -9.71 11.28
CA LYS A 247 13.40 -10.75 11.69
C LYS A 247 12.71 -12.04 12.09
N ILE A 248 11.60 -11.95 12.82
CA ILE A 248 10.77 -13.11 13.19
C ILE A 248 10.18 -13.75 11.94
N LYS A 249 9.54 -12.97 11.05
CA LYS A 249 9.02 -13.43 9.75
C LYS A 249 10.09 -14.12 8.91
N SER A 250 11.29 -13.54 8.80
CA SER A 250 12.41 -14.13 8.06
C SER A 250 12.90 -15.46 8.66
N LYS A 251 12.96 -15.56 9.99
CA LYS A 251 13.32 -16.81 10.67
C LYS A 251 12.26 -17.88 10.48
N ALA A 252 11.00 -17.52 10.73
CA ALA A 252 9.84 -18.38 10.54
C ALA A 252 9.77 -18.93 9.12
N TYR A 253 9.88 -18.06 8.11
CA TYR A 253 9.90 -18.45 6.71
C TYR A 253 11.04 -19.44 6.39
N ARG A 254 12.25 -19.22 6.92
CA ARG A 254 13.36 -20.16 6.73
C ARG A 254 13.09 -21.52 7.38
N ARG A 255 12.50 -21.55 8.58
CA ARG A 255 12.14 -22.79 9.26
C ARG A 255 11.05 -23.54 8.50
N MET A 256 9.97 -22.86 8.12
CA MET A 256 8.90 -23.41 7.29
C MET A 256 9.43 -23.95 5.97
N LYS A 257 10.26 -23.17 5.25
CA LYS A 257 10.87 -23.61 3.99
C LYS A 257 11.81 -24.80 4.15
N LYS A 258 12.54 -24.89 5.27
CA LYS A 258 13.38 -26.06 5.58
C LYS A 258 12.50 -27.29 5.81
N ARG A 259 11.45 -27.15 6.63
CA ARG A 259 10.46 -28.20 6.91
C ARG A 259 9.74 -28.65 5.64
N ASP A 260 9.31 -27.73 4.78
CA ASP A 260 8.66 -28.05 3.52
C ASP A 260 9.62 -28.75 2.57
N LYS A 261 10.88 -28.33 2.49
CA LYS A 261 11.90 -29.02 1.70
C LYS A 261 12.16 -30.44 2.21
N GLU A 262 12.16 -30.64 3.53
CA GLU A 262 12.29 -31.97 4.15
C GLU A 262 11.07 -32.84 3.85
N LYS A 263 9.85 -32.32 4.02
CA LYS A 263 8.60 -33.00 3.63
C LYS A 263 8.57 -33.36 2.14
N GLN A 264 9.01 -32.46 1.25
CA GLN A 264 9.07 -32.73 -0.18
C GLN A 264 10.11 -33.81 -0.52
N LYS A 265 11.24 -33.85 0.19
CA LYS A 265 12.23 -34.92 0.05
C LYS A 265 11.70 -36.26 0.55
N GLU A 266 11.04 -36.26 1.70
CA GLU A 266 10.39 -37.46 2.26
C GLU A 266 9.29 -37.97 1.34
N ALA A 267 8.43 -37.09 0.83
CA ALA A 267 7.40 -37.43 -0.14
C ALA A 267 7.99 -37.93 -1.47
N ALA A 268 9.08 -37.34 -1.97
CA ALA A 268 9.77 -37.82 -3.16
C ALA A 268 10.42 -39.20 -2.94
N ALA A 269 10.97 -39.44 -1.75
CA ALA A 269 11.51 -40.75 -1.35
C ALA A 269 10.40 -41.80 -1.21
N GLU A 270 9.24 -41.44 -0.65
CA GLU A 270 8.06 -42.30 -0.55
C GLU A 270 7.45 -42.62 -1.93
N LEU A 271 7.46 -41.66 -2.86
CA LEU A 271 7.01 -41.86 -4.24
C LEU A 271 8.00 -42.64 -5.12
N GLY A 272 9.20 -42.97 -4.60
CA GLY A 272 10.22 -43.70 -5.34
C GLY A 272 10.84 -42.92 -6.51
N LEU A 273 10.65 -41.60 -6.59
CA LEU A 273 11.40 -40.72 -7.49
C LEU A 273 12.76 -40.43 -6.86
N ASP A 274 13.58 -41.48 -6.74
CA ASP A 274 14.93 -41.35 -6.24
C ASP A 274 15.82 -40.79 -7.35
N GLU A 275 15.90 -39.46 -7.42
CA GLU A 275 17.00 -38.72 -8.05
C GLU A 275 18.22 -38.66 -7.09
N GLY A 276 18.34 -39.63 -6.17
CA GLY A 276 19.38 -39.73 -5.16
C GLY A 276 20.79 -39.80 -5.75
N ASP A 277 20.97 -40.43 -6.90
CA ASP A 277 22.28 -40.51 -7.56
C ASP A 277 22.82 -39.13 -7.99
N GLU A 278 21.97 -38.21 -8.43
CA GLU A 278 22.42 -36.87 -8.84
C GLU A 278 22.61 -35.96 -7.63
N VAL A 279 21.70 -36.02 -6.65
CA VAL A 279 21.81 -35.26 -5.41
C VAL A 279 23.04 -35.69 -4.60
N ASP A 280 23.33 -36.99 -4.50
CA ASP A 280 24.50 -37.51 -3.81
C ASP A 280 25.79 -37.20 -4.56
N ARG A 281 25.77 -37.20 -5.91
CA ARG A 281 26.91 -36.71 -6.71
C ARG A 281 27.16 -35.22 -6.50
N ILE A 282 26.12 -34.39 -6.50
CA ILE A 282 26.24 -32.95 -6.22
C ILE A 282 26.73 -32.73 -4.78
N GLN A 283 26.23 -33.48 -3.79
CA GLN A 283 26.70 -33.39 -2.40
C GLN A 283 28.15 -33.84 -2.26
N ALA A 284 28.56 -34.91 -2.95
CA ALA A 284 29.94 -35.37 -2.97
C ALA A 284 30.87 -34.37 -3.67
N GLU A 285 30.41 -33.70 -4.73
CA GLU A 285 31.15 -32.62 -5.39
C GLU A 285 31.28 -31.38 -4.53
N VAL A 286 30.21 -31.01 -3.82
CA VAL A 286 30.22 -29.92 -2.83
C VAL A 286 31.13 -30.27 -1.66
N ALA A 287 31.12 -31.50 -1.16
CA ALA A 287 32.03 -31.97 -0.12
C ALA A 287 33.49 -31.89 -0.60
N ARG A 288 33.77 -32.37 -1.81
CA ARG A 288 35.10 -32.28 -2.44
C ARG A 288 35.54 -30.83 -2.69
N ALA A 289 34.63 -29.94 -3.07
CA ALA A 289 34.89 -28.52 -3.23
C ALA A 289 35.16 -27.82 -1.89
N LYS A 290 34.40 -28.17 -0.83
CA LYS A 290 34.62 -27.72 0.54
C LYS A 290 35.96 -28.23 1.10
N GLU A 291 36.34 -29.46 0.83
CA GLU A 291 37.66 -30.02 1.18
C GLU A 291 38.78 -29.25 0.48
N ARG A 292 38.65 -28.96 -0.81
CA ARG A 292 39.62 -28.16 -1.58
C ARG A 292 39.70 -26.72 -1.11
N ALA A 293 38.57 -26.09 -0.78
CA ALA A 293 38.52 -24.73 -0.28
C ALA A 293 39.13 -24.61 1.13
N THR A 294 38.82 -25.57 2.02
CA THR A 294 39.36 -25.59 3.39
C THR A 294 40.83 -26.01 3.45
N LEU A 295 41.34 -26.75 2.45
CA LEU A 295 42.73 -27.25 2.44
C LEU A 295 43.80 -26.14 2.50
N ARG A 296 43.50 -24.92 2.02
CA ARG A 296 44.48 -23.82 1.91
C ARG A 296 45.01 -23.32 3.26
N HIS A 297 44.24 -23.50 4.33
CA HIS A 297 44.61 -23.05 5.68
C HIS A 297 44.67 -24.17 6.72
N ARG A 298 44.66 -25.45 6.29
CA ARG A 298 44.89 -26.58 7.20
C ARG A 298 46.38 -26.76 7.43
N THR A 299 46.76 -27.12 8.65
CA THR A 299 48.12 -27.49 9.09
C THR A 299 48.69 -28.75 8.42
N THR A 300 48.05 -29.25 7.36
CA THR A 300 48.46 -30.42 6.58
C THR A 300 49.26 -30.07 5.31
N GLY A 301 49.52 -28.79 5.04
CA GLY A 301 50.37 -28.32 3.95
C GLY A 301 51.85 -28.73 4.11
N LYS A 302 52.64 -28.71 3.02
CA LYS A 302 54.04 -29.16 3.03
C LYS A 302 54.89 -28.43 4.08
N TRP A 303 54.76 -27.10 4.18
CA TRP A 303 55.46 -26.28 5.18
C TRP A 303 55.03 -26.61 6.62
N ALA A 304 53.72 -26.69 6.88
CA ALA A 304 53.22 -27.06 8.22
C ALA A 304 53.61 -28.49 8.64
N LYS A 305 53.74 -29.42 7.68
CA LYS A 305 54.24 -30.79 7.91
C LYS A 305 55.74 -30.83 8.20
N THR A 306 56.55 -30.05 7.48
CA THR A 306 58.00 -29.97 7.74
C THR A 306 58.26 -29.34 9.10
N MET A 307 57.52 -28.29 9.46
CA MET A 307 57.57 -27.67 10.79
C MET A 307 57.16 -28.64 11.90
N ARG A 308 56.09 -29.42 11.72
CA ARG A 308 55.66 -30.39 12.75
C ARG A 308 56.65 -31.53 13.00
N ASN A 309 57.50 -31.84 12.02
CA ASN A 309 58.51 -32.90 12.12
C ASN A 309 59.89 -32.38 12.54
N LYS A 310 60.10 -31.06 12.52
CA LYS A 310 61.29 -30.37 12.99
C LYS A 310 61.10 -30.17 14.50
N GLY A 311 61.58 -31.11 15.31
CA GLY A 311 61.27 -31.20 16.74
C GLY A 311 61.63 -29.98 17.60
N GLU A 312 62.47 -29.08 17.08
CA GLU A 312 62.81 -27.79 17.68
C GLU A 312 62.39 -26.67 16.73
N MET A 313 61.50 -25.81 17.20
CA MET A 313 60.89 -24.73 16.43
C MET A 313 61.26 -23.39 17.06
N GLU A 314 61.76 -22.46 16.26
CA GLU A 314 62.03 -21.09 16.72
C GLU A 314 60.71 -20.36 17.07
N GLU A 315 60.77 -19.33 17.92
CA GLU A 315 59.56 -18.62 18.40
C GLU A 315 58.73 -18.03 17.25
N GLU A 316 59.40 -17.54 16.21
CA GLU A 316 58.76 -17.03 14.99
C GLU A 316 58.04 -18.14 14.22
N GLU A 317 58.67 -19.31 14.09
CA GLU A 317 58.12 -20.49 13.43
C GLU A 317 56.89 -21.03 14.19
N MET A 318 56.94 -21.03 15.53
CA MET A 318 55.81 -21.38 16.40
C MET A 318 54.64 -20.42 16.24
N SER A 319 54.91 -19.11 16.17
CA SER A 319 53.87 -18.10 15.94
C SER A 319 53.19 -18.26 14.58
N ALA A 320 53.94 -18.59 13.54
CA ALA A 320 53.43 -18.80 12.19
C ALA A 320 52.58 -20.09 12.08
N VAL A 321 52.93 -21.16 12.82
CA VAL A 321 52.08 -22.36 12.92
C VAL A 321 50.80 -22.07 13.69
N LYS A 322 50.87 -21.30 14.78
CA LYS A 322 49.72 -20.90 15.59
C LYS A 322 48.73 -20.04 14.80
N THR A 323 49.22 -19.02 14.08
CA THR A 323 48.35 -18.19 13.22
C THR A 323 47.68 -19.00 12.11
N LEU A 324 48.36 -20.02 11.57
CA LEU A 324 47.76 -20.95 10.61
C LEU A 324 46.66 -21.82 11.26
N GLN A 325 46.88 -22.29 12.49
CA GLN A 325 45.86 -23.02 13.27
C GLN A 325 44.65 -22.13 13.60
N ASP A 326 44.87 -20.93 14.12
CA ASP A 326 43.83 -19.96 14.47
C ASP A 326 42.99 -19.62 13.23
N ARG A 327 43.64 -19.42 12.07
CA ARG A 327 42.94 -19.17 10.80
C ARG A 327 42.15 -20.40 10.33
N ALA A 328 42.65 -21.61 10.56
CA ALA A 328 41.93 -22.85 10.28
C ALA A 328 40.66 -22.98 11.14
N GLU A 329 40.77 -22.64 12.43
CA GLU A 329 39.66 -22.68 13.39
C GLU A 329 38.62 -21.61 13.12
N LEU A 330 39.03 -20.38 12.81
CA LEU A 330 38.12 -19.31 12.41
C LEU A 330 37.34 -19.67 11.14
N LEU A 331 38.01 -20.26 10.14
CA LEU A 331 37.33 -20.75 8.94
C LEU A 331 36.41 -21.92 9.24
N ARG A 332 36.79 -22.85 10.14
CA ARG A 332 35.92 -23.94 10.57
C ARG A 332 34.68 -23.41 11.29
N ARG A 333 34.83 -22.42 12.17
CA ARG A 333 33.72 -21.72 12.83
C ARG A 333 32.81 -21.04 11.81
N LYS A 334 33.38 -20.27 10.88
CA LYS A 334 32.61 -19.56 9.84
C LYS A 334 31.86 -20.50 8.90
N ILE A 335 32.47 -21.61 8.51
CA ILE A 335 31.85 -22.63 7.66
C ILE A 335 30.78 -23.43 8.43
N ALA A 336 31.00 -23.68 9.73
CA ALA A 336 30.00 -24.27 10.61
C ALA A 336 28.91 -23.27 11.04
N GLY A 337 28.93 -22.03 10.54
CA GLY A 337 27.94 -21.00 10.86
C GLY A 337 28.09 -20.36 12.25
N GLY A 338 29.14 -20.69 13.00
CA GLY A 338 29.29 -20.35 14.42
C GLY A 338 29.63 -18.90 14.77
N ASP A 339 29.39 -17.93 13.88
CA ASP A 339 29.49 -16.49 14.21
C ASP A 339 28.17 -15.73 14.04
N GLU A 340 27.11 -16.35 13.52
CA GLU A 340 25.74 -15.88 13.72
C GLU A 340 24.77 -17.06 13.67
N SER A 341 24.06 -17.29 14.77
CA SER A 341 23.01 -18.30 14.96
C SER A 341 23.54 -19.72 15.20
N SER A 342 23.79 -20.01 16.48
CA SER A 342 23.40 -21.31 17.04
C SER A 342 21.88 -21.42 16.86
N ASP A 343 21.46 -21.88 15.68
CA ASP A 343 20.09 -22.30 15.38
C ASP A 343 19.94 -23.65 16.09
N ASP A 344 19.65 -23.54 17.38
CA ASP A 344 19.11 -24.64 18.17
C ASP A 344 17.82 -25.10 17.48
N ASP A 345 17.77 -26.39 17.18
CA ASP A 345 16.66 -27.08 16.55
C ASP A 345 15.51 -27.18 17.56
N ASP A 346 15.00 -26.03 17.99
CA ASP A 346 14.00 -25.93 19.04
C ASP A 346 12.64 -25.79 18.35
N SER A 347 11.94 -26.91 18.20
CA SER A 347 10.52 -26.92 17.81
C SER A 347 9.67 -26.01 18.71
N HIS A 348 10.14 -25.67 19.91
CA HIS A 348 9.51 -24.71 20.83
C HIS A 348 9.77 -23.23 20.46
N GLY A 349 10.61 -22.96 19.47
CA GLY A 349 10.89 -21.60 18.99
C GLY A 349 9.70 -20.95 18.28
N GLU A 350 8.81 -21.74 17.67
CA GLU A 350 7.64 -21.22 16.95
C GLU A 350 6.60 -20.66 17.92
N GLU A 351 6.29 -21.36 19.01
CA GLU A 351 5.37 -20.86 20.04
C GLU A 351 5.87 -19.58 20.69
N ARG A 352 7.18 -19.48 20.96
CA ARG A 352 7.82 -18.27 21.49
C ARG A 352 7.74 -17.10 20.50
N ASP A 353 8.01 -17.37 19.22
CA ASP A 353 7.94 -16.35 18.17
C ASP A 353 6.48 -15.88 17.95
N ILE A 354 5.49 -16.78 18.07
CA ILE A 354 4.05 -16.45 18.00
C ILE A 354 3.61 -15.56 19.17
N GLN A 355 4.07 -15.88 20.39
CA GLN A 355 3.83 -15.06 21.58
C GLN A 355 4.49 -13.69 21.44
N GLU A 356 5.74 -13.65 20.96
CA GLU A 356 6.45 -12.39 20.74
C GLU A 356 5.75 -11.51 19.69
N LEU A 357 5.21 -12.09 18.61
CA LEU A 357 4.42 -11.35 17.63
C LEU A 357 3.12 -10.79 18.23
N GLU A 358 2.49 -11.50 19.17
CA GLU A 358 1.32 -11.01 19.91
C GLU A 358 1.65 -9.76 20.73
N GLU A 359 2.77 -9.79 21.46
CA GLU A 359 3.24 -8.67 22.26
C GLU A 359 3.63 -7.47 21.39
N LEU A 360 4.24 -7.72 20.23
CA LEU A 360 4.61 -6.67 19.28
C LEU A 360 3.39 -6.07 18.56
N GLY A 361 2.35 -6.88 18.31
CA GLY A 361 1.07 -6.50 17.71
C GLY A 361 0.21 -5.62 18.62
N GLN A 362 0.40 -5.71 19.93
CA GLN A 362 -0.28 -4.83 20.88
C GLN A 362 0.10 -3.36 20.65
N ILE A 363 -0.88 -2.59 20.20
CA ILE A 363 -0.77 -1.14 19.99
C ILE A 363 -0.84 -0.47 21.35
N GLU A 364 0.30 -0.09 21.91
CA GLU A 364 0.32 0.86 23.03
C GLU A 364 0.06 2.28 22.49
N PRO A 365 -1.08 2.90 22.86
CA PRO A 365 -1.33 4.29 22.51
C PRO A 365 -0.35 5.19 23.28
N LEU A 366 0.33 6.07 22.55
CA LEU A 366 1.21 7.07 23.15
C LEU A 366 0.36 8.22 23.70
N THR A 367 -0.17 8.05 24.92
CA THR A 367 -1.13 9.01 25.52
C THR A 367 -0.47 10.24 26.14
N ASP A 368 0.82 10.16 26.48
CA ASP A 368 1.44 11.15 27.38
C ASP A 368 2.53 12.01 26.71
N ALA A 369 2.59 12.04 25.38
CA ALA A 369 3.59 12.82 24.66
C ALA A 369 3.33 14.33 24.75
N LYS A 370 4.26 15.07 25.37
CA LYS A 370 4.30 16.53 25.47
C LYS A 370 5.23 17.14 24.39
N GLY A 371 5.03 18.42 24.05
CA GLY A 371 5.87 19.15 23.07
C GLY A 371 5.57 18.82 21.61
N ILE A 372 6.59 18.83 20.74
CA ILE A 372 6.46 18.60 19.28
C ILE A 372 5.88 17.20 18.98
N MET A 373 6.22 16.21 19.81
CA MET A 373 5.64 14.86 19.80
C MET A 373 4.16 14.82 20.21
N GLY A 374 3.72 15.83 20.94
CA GLY A 374 2.32 16.02 21.31
C GLY A 374 1.45 16.59 20.18
N MET A 375 2.06 17.02 19.07
CA MET A 375 1.31 17.58 17.94
C MET A 375 0.59 16.49 17.16
N LYS A 376 -0.60 16.83 16.62
CA LYS A 376 -1.50 15.88 15.92
C LYS A 376 -0.80 15.11 14.80
N PHE A 377 -0.04 15.80 13.96
CA PHE A 377 0.72 15.19 12.86
C PHE A 377 1.71 14.11 13.32
N MET A 378 2.50 14.39 14.38
CA MET A 378 3.49 13.43 14.88
C MET A 378 2.81 12.27 15.61
N ARG A 379 1.78 12.53 16.41
CA ARG A 379 0.97 11.48 17.05
C ARG A 379 0.31 10.57 16.02
N GLU A 380 -0.23 11.14 14.95
CA GLU A 380 -0.87 10.38 13.88
C GLU A 380 0.14 9.58 13.07
N ALA A 381 1.31 10.14 12.75
CA ALA A 381 2.39 9.43 12.08
C ALA A 381 2.90 8.24 12.90
N VAL A 382 3.12 8.42 14.21
CA VAL A 382 3.53 7.34 15.13
C VAL A 382 2.41 6.30 15.27
N ALA A 383 1.15 6.73 15.39
CA ALA A 383 0.02 5.81 15.46
C ALA A 383 -0.17 5.02 14.16
N ARG A 384 0.07 5.63 12.99
CA ARG A 384 0.04 4.96 11.69
C ARG A 384 1.17 3.94 11.58
N ALA A 385 2.39 4.31 11.91
CA ALA A 385 3.53 3.39 11.91
C ALA A 385 3.31 2.22 12.88
N ASN A 386 2.81 2.47 14.10
CA ASN A 386 2.50 1.40 15.05
C ASN A 386 1.39 0.46 14.54
N ARG A 387 0.35 1.00 13.87
CA ARG A 387 -0.69 0.18 13.23
C ARG A 387 -0.11 -0.67 12.12
N GLU A 388 0.69 -0.09 11.22
CA GLU A 388 1.36 -0.83 10.15
C GLU A 388 2.22 -1.97 10.72
N THR A 389 3.00 -1.71 11.78
CA THR A 389 3.79 -2.76 12.44
C THR A 389 2.93 -3.82 13.12
N GLY A 390 1.78 -3.44 13.68
CA GLY A 390 0.84 -4.37 14.31
C GLY A 390 0.20 -5.29 13.28
N LEU A 391 -0.25 -4.73 12.15
CA LEU A 391 -0.78 -5.51 11.02
C LEU A 391 0.27 -6.49 10.48
N MET A 392 1.53 -6.04 10.32
CA MET A 392 2.62 -6.94 9.91
C MET A 392 2.89 -8.06 10.93
N ALA A 393 2.74 -7.77 12.23
CA ALA A 393 2.93 -8.77 13.29
C ALA A 393 1.79 -9.79 13.29
N ASP A 394 0.54 -9.33 13.15
CA ASP A 394 -0.65 -10.16 13.08
C ASP A 394 -0.66 -11.04 11.82
N GLU A 395 -0.28 -10.48 10.67
CA GLU A 395 -0.14 -11.22 9.42
C GLU A 395 0.94 -12.32 9.56
N ALA A 396 2.12 -11.98 10.08
CA ALA A 396 3.20 -12.94 10.30
C ALA A 396 2.79 -14.03 11.32
N ARG A 397 1.99 -13.68 12.33
CA ARG A 397 1.45 -14.63 13.31
C ARG A 397 0.47 -15.61 12.66
N LEU A 398 -0.45 -15.12 11.83
CA LEU A 398 -1.41 -15.95 11.10
C LEU A 398 -0.71 -16.88 10.10
N GLU A 399 0.28 -16.37 9.38
CA GLU A 399 1.12 -17.16 8.47
C GLU A 399 1.82 -18.31 9.22
N MET A 400 2.42 -18.02 10.39
CA MET A 400 3.04 -19.06 11.24
C MET A 400 2.05 -20.08 11.79
N LEU A 401 0.81 -19.68 12.06
CA LEU A 401 -0.24 -20.59 12.54
C LEU A 401 -0.83 -21.46 11.42
N GLY A 402 -0.38 -21.28 10.18
CA GLY A 402 -0.92 -21.98 9.00
C GLY A 402 -2.32 -21.51 8.60
N LEU A 403 -2.80 -20.40 9.18
CA LEU A 403 -4.03 -19.74 8.77
C LEU A 403 -3.67 -18.80 7.61
N GLN A 404 -3.52 -19.38 6.42
CA GLN A 404 -3.32 -18.61 5.20
C GLN A 404 -4.50 -17.64 5.04
N LEU A 405 -4.28 -16.34 5.23
CA LEU A 405 -5.12 -15.34 4.58
C LEU A 405 -4.83 -15.51 3.08
N ASP A 406 -5.74 -16.16 2.38
CA ASP A 406 -5.71 -16.25 0.92
C ASP A 406 -6.01 -14.86 0.35
N SER A 407 -5.08 -13.92 0.53
CA SER A 407 -5.05 -12.72 -0.28
C SER A 407 -4.54 -13.17 -1.64
N GLY A 408 -5.46 -13.29 -2.60
CA GLY A 408 -5.20 -13.62 -4.00
C GLY A 408 -4.27 -12.61 -4.68
N ALA A 409 -2.99 -12.65 -4.32
CA ALA A 409 -1.90 -12.07 -5.06
C ALA A 409 -1.17 -13.23 -5.74
N GLU A 410 -1.81 -13.72 -6.79
CA GLU A 410 -1.21 -14.56 -7.80
C GLU A 410 0.05 -13.87 -8.36
N ASN A 411 1.21 -14.28 -7.85
CA ASN A 411 2.51 -13.97 -8.44
C ASN A 411 2.67 -14.73 -9.77
N SER A 412 1.95 -14.26 -10.79
CA SER A 412 2.23 -14.54 -12.19
C SER A 412 3.17 -13.47 -12.72
N MET A 413 4.47 -13.65 -12.49
CA MET A 413 5.57 -13.18 -13.36
C MET A 413 6.92 -13.37 -12.68
N GLY A 414 7.76 -14.19 -13.30
CA GLY A 414 9.18 -13.90 -13.55
C GLY A 414 10.10 -13.63 -12.37
N ASP A 415 10.97 -14.61 -12.11
CA ASP A 415 12.32 -14.46 -11.55
C ASP A 415 12.91 -13.04 -11.72
N GLU A 416 12.90 -12.23 -10.66
CA GLU A 416 13.74 -11.03 -10.57
C GLU A 416 14.78 -11.18 -9.46
N VAL A 417 16.02 -11.25 -9.95
CA VAL A 417 17.29 -11.29 -9.24
C VAL A 417 17.35 -10.23 -8.13
N VAL A 418 17.36 -10.70 -6.88
CA VAL A 418 17.69 -9.89 -5.71
C VAL A 418 19.19 -9.58 -5.75
N GLY A 419 19.53 -8.33 -6.07
CA GLY A 419 20.88 -7.82 -5.90
C GLY A 419 21.10 -6.40 -6.41
N GLY A 420 21.05 -5.40 -5.52
CA GLY A 420 21.44 -4.04 -5.90
C GLY A 420 21.30 -2.99 -4.81
N ASN A 421 22.44 -2.53 -4.29
CA ASN A 421 22.58 -1.52 -3.25
C ASN A 421 21.85 -0.20 -3.61
N LEU A 422 21.11 0.37 -2.65
CA LEU A 422 20.23 1.55 -2.75
C LEU A 422 20.94 2.91 -3.01
N GLY A 423 22.09 2.93 -3.68
CA GLY A 423 22.93 4.13 -3.82
C GLY A 423 23.41 4.47 -5.24
N ARG A 424 23.09 3.70 -6.27
CA ARG A 424 23.53 3.98 -7.66
C ARG A 424 22.34 4.25 -8.58
N ARG A 425 22.21 5.50 -9.03
CA ARG A 425 21.31 5.88 -10.14
C ARG A 425 21.85 5.25 -11.44
N ILE A 426 21.07 4.38 -12.06
CA ILE A 426 21.37 3.78 -13.36
C ILE A 426 20.78 4.69 -14.44
N TYR A 427 21.62 5.32 -15.25
CA TYR A 427 21.18 6.02 -16.46
C TYR A 427 21.13 5.01 -17.61
N LYS A 428 19.95 4.78 -18.19
CA LYS A 428 19.80 4.05 -19.45
C LYS A 428 20.20 4.98 -20.62
N PRO A 429 21.07 4.56 -21.55
CA PRO A 429 21.37 5.34 -22.75
C PRO A 429 20.27 5.12 -23.80
N GLY A 430 19.59 6.19 -24.22
CA GLY A 430 18.80 6.19 -25.46
C GLY A 430 17.32 6.58 -25.32
N GLN A 431 17.05 7.89 -25.22
CA GLN A 431 16.16 8.67 -26.10
C GLN A 431 15.89 10.01 -25.40
N VAL A 432 16.62 11.04 -25.84
CA VAL A 432 16.32 12.44 -25.49
C VAL A 432 15.14 12.86 -26.37
N GLN A 433 13.98 13.09 -25.77
CA GLN A 433 12.98 13.99 -26.32
C GLN A 433 13.28 15.39 -25.75
N PRO A 434 13.40 16.44 -26.57
CA PRO A 434 13.61 17.79 -26.08
C PRO A 434 12.33 18.31 -25.40
N THR A 435 12.45 18.78 -24.16
CA THR A 435 11.40 19.58 -23.52
C THR A 435 11.40 20.97 -24.16
N ALA A 436 10.29 21.32 -24.80
CA ALA A 436 10.02 22.69 -25.24
C ALA A 436 10.01 23.61 -24.01
N SER A 437 10.97 24.52 -23.94
CA SER A 437 10.92 25.69 -23.06
C SER A 437 9.82 26.61 -23.57
N GLY A 438 8.76 26.75 -22.79
CA GLY A 438 7.82 27.86 -22.94
C GLY A 438 8.52 29.16 -22.56
N ASP A 439 8.51 30.10 -23.49
CA ASP A 439 8.75 31.52 -23.23
C ASP A 439 7.71 32.02 -22.22
N ILE A 440 8.16 32.59 -21.11
CA ILE A 440 7.37 33.55 -20.33
C ILE A 440 8.31 34.70 -19.93
N LEU A 441 7.83 35.90 -20.29
CA LEU A 441 8.22 37.23 -19.81
C LEU A 441 8.10 37.37 -18.29
#